data_AF-A0A354SFW5-F1
#
_entry.id   AF-A0A354SFW5-F1
#
_cell.length_a   1.000
_cell.length_b   1.000
_cell.length_c   1.000
_cell.angle_alpha   90.00
_cell.angle_beta   90.00
_cell.angle_gamma   90.00
#
_symmetry.space_group_name_H-M   'P 1'
#
loop_
_entity.id
_entity.type
_entity.pdbx_description
1 polymer ?
#
loop_
_entity_poly.entity_id
_entity_poly.type
_entity_poly.pdbx_seq_one_letter_code
_entity_poly.pdbx_strand_id
1 'polypeptide(L)' 'MNTPMEILHRYRIRPNKRLGQSFLVDVNTIHKIAAAAQVTSEDIVLEIGAGIGVMT' A
#
# COMPACT_ATOMS: atom_id res chain seq x y z
N MET A 1 9.06 0.11 -11.53
CA MET A 1 8.13 -0.33 -10.45
C MET A 1 6.77 -0.49 -11.10
N ASN A 2 6.10 -1.64 -10.99
CA ASN A 2 4.75 -1.75 -11.54
C ASN A 2 3.84 -0.85 -10.69
N THR A 3 2.97 -0.06 -11.31
CA THR A 3 2.02 0.74 -10.56
C THR A 3 0.93 -0.16 -9.94
N PRO A 4 0.28 0.27 -8.85
CA PRO A 4 -0.89 -0.43 -8.30
C PRO A 4 -1.95 -0.75 -9.36
N MET A 5 -2.19 0.18 -10.29
CA MET A 5 -3.14 -0.03 -11.40
C MET A 5 -2.70 -1.14 -12.35
N GLU A 6 -1.40 -1.24 -12.68
CA GLU A 6 -0.88 -2.31 -13.53
C GLU A 6 -1.07 -3.68 -12.89
N ILE A 7 -0.86 -3.79 -11.58
CA ILE A 7 -1.06 -5.04 -10.83
C ILE A 7 -2.55 -5.42 -10.83
N LEU A 8 -3.43 -4.47 -10.47
CA LEU A 8 -4.87 -4.71 -10.45
C LEU A 8 -5.39 -5.16 -11.82
N HIS A 9 -4.93 -4.53 -12.91
CA HIS A 9 -5.30 -4.92 -14.27
C HIS A 9 -4.73 -6.28 -14.67
N ARG A 10 -3.44 -6.54 -14.42
CA ARG A 10 -2.77 -7.81 -14.78
C ARG A 10 -3.48 -9.01 -14.15
N TYR A 11 -3.86 -8.89 -12.88
CA TYR A 11 -4.53 -9.96 -12.14
C TYR A 11 -6.06 -9.86 -12.19
N ARG A 12 -6.62 -8.93 -12.96
CA ARG A 12 -8.07 -8.68 -13.08
C ARG A 12 -8.77 -8.51 -11.72
N ILE A 13 -8.07 -7.90 -10.77
CA ILE A 13 -8.58 -7.61 -9.43
C ILE A 13 -9.38 -6.31 -9.49
N ARG A 14 -10.61 -6.33 -8.96
CA ARG A 14 -11.43 -5.13 -8.77
C ARG A 14 -11.48 -4.78 -7.29
N PRO A 15 -11.12 -3.54 -6.89
CA PRO A 15 -11.24 -3.11 -5.50
C PRO A 15 -12.67 -3.28 -4.99
N ASN A 16 -12.81 -3.92 -3.83
CA ASN A 16 -14.11 -4.14 -3.21
C ASN A 16 -14.44 -3.02 -2.21
N LYS A 17 -15.37 -2.13 -2.60
CA LYS A 17 -15.82 -1.02 -1.74
C LYS A 17 -16.45 -1.48 -0.42
N ARG A 18 -17.10 -2.65 -0.38
CA ARG A 18 -17.69 -3.19 0.86
C ARG A 18 -16.63 -3.58 1.89
N LEU A 19 -15.40 -3.85 1.43
CA LEU A 19 -14.24 -4.12 2.27
C LEU A 19 -13.37 -2.87 2.52
N GLY A 20 -13.82 -1.69 2.07
CA GLY A 20 -13.07 -0.44 2.22
C GLY A 20 -11.78 -0.36 1.39
N GLN A 21 -11.59 -1.23 0.39
CA GLN A 21 -10.34 -1.28 -0.37
C GLN A 21 -10.13 -0.02 -1.21
N SER A 22 -9.08 0.73 -0.88
CA SER A 22 -8.52 1.83 -1.65
C SER A 22 -7.00 1.65 -1.69
N PHE A 23 -6.36 1.85 -2.85
CA PHE A 23 -4.93 1.63 -3.02
C PHE A 23 -4.21 2.96 -3.22
N LEU A 24 -3.11 3.18 -2.49
CA LEU A 24 -2.24 4.33 -2.69
C LEU A 24 -1.62 4.25 -4.09
N VAL A 25 -1.64 5.34 -4.84
CA VAL A 25 -1.04 5.43 -6.19
C VAL A 25 0.07 6.46 -6.30
N ASP A 26 0.17 7.37 -5.33
CA ASP A 26 1.19 8.41 -5.28
C ASP A 26 2.36 7.98 -4.38
N VAL A 27 3.53 7.88 -4.99
CA VAL A 27 4.78 7.49 -4.32
C VAL A 27 5.20 8.52 -3.26
N ASN A 28 4.92 9.81 -3.47
CA ASN A 28 5.29 10.83 -2.49
C ASN A 28 4.49 10.68 -1.19
N THR A 29 3.22 10.31 -1.30
CA THR A 29 2.37 10.02 -0.13
C THR A 29 2.89 8.80 0.63
N ILE A 30 3.32 7.75 -0.06
CA ILE A 30 3.91 6.55 0.58
C ILE A 30 5.16 6.94 1.38
N HIS A 31 6.08 7.70 0.79
CA HIS A 31 7.29 8.16 1.49
C HIS A 31 6.98 9.05 2.69
N LYS A 32 5.97 9.93 2.57
CA LYS A 32 5.54 10.79 3.68
C LYS A 32 4.97 9.98 4.85
N ILE A 33 4.17 8.94 4.56
CA ILE A 33 3.62 8.04 5.58
C ILE A 33 4.76 7.30 6.28
N ALA A 34 5.69 6.70 5.52
CA ALA A 34 6.83 5.97 6.07
C ALA A 34 7.72 6.87 6.95
N ALA A 35 8.02 8.09 6.47
CA ALA A 35 8.81 9.05 7.24
C ALA A 35 8.10 9.52 8.51
N ALA A 36 6.78 9.71 8.47
CA ALA A 36 5.98 10.12 9.62
C ALA A 36 5.90 9.02 10.69
N ALA A 37 6.00 7.74 10.29
CA ALA A 37 5.97 6.62 11.22
C ALA A 37 7.25 6.46 12.06
N GLN A 38 8.36 7.09 11.63
CA GLN A 38 9.66 7.10 12.34
C GLN A 38 10.17 5.70 12.75
N VAL A 39 9.84 4.69 11.95
CA VAL A 39 10.24 3.29 12.17
C VAL A 39 11.76 3.15 12.07
N THR A 40 12.33 2.38 12.99
CA THR A 40 13.75 2.01 13.06
C THR A 40 13.93 0.51 12.85
N SER A 41 15.17 0.03 12.78
CA SER A 41 15.49 -1.40 12.64
C SER A 41 15.06 -2.26 13.83
N GLU A 42 14.84 -1.63 14.99
CA GLU A 42 14.48 -2.33 16.23
C GLU A 42 12.96 -2.50 16.38
N ASP A 43 12.17 -1.84 15.54
CA ASP A 43 10.72 -1.84 15.63
C ASP A 43 10.11 -3.05 14.93
N ILE A 44 9.08 -3.62 15.56
CA ILE A 44 8.21 -4.62 14.94
C ILE A 44 7.01 -3.90 14.35
N VAL A 45 6.87 -3.92 13.02
CA VAL A 45 5.77 -3.25 12.31
C VAL A 45 4.63 -4.23 12.04
N LEU A 46 3.41 -3.82 12.39
CA LEU A 46 2.16 -4.49 11.99
C LEU A 46 1.41 -3.61 10.99
N GLU A 47 1.28 -4.10 9.75
CA GLU A 47 0.44 -3.49 8.74
C GLU A 47 -0.93 -4.17 8.68
N ILE A 48 -2.01 -3.38 8.83
CA ILE A 48 -3.38 -3.87 8.69
C ILE A 48 -3.92 -3.44 7.34
N GLY A 49 -4.34 -4.40 6.51
CA GLY A 49 -4.94 -4.10 5.22
C GLY A 49 -3.92 -3.74 4.13
N ALA A 50 -2.78 -4.42 4.08
CA ALA A 50 -1.68 -4.20 3.12
C ALA A 50 -2.10 -4.22 1.64
N GLY A 51 -3.27 -4.81 1.33
CA GLY A 51 -3.82 -4.82 -0.01
C GLY A 51 -2.92 -5.62 -0.96
N ILE A 52 -2.31 -4.93 -1.92
CA ILE A 52 -1.35 -5.54 -2.87
C ILE A 52 0.11 -5.26 -2.48
N GLY A 53 0.36 -4.79 -1.26
CA GLY A 53 1.71 -4.54 -0.72
C GLY A 53 2.35 -3.28 -1.28
N VAL A 54 1.58 -2.19 -1.43
CA VAL A 54 2.12 -0.93 -1.98
C VAL A 54 3.03 -0.20 -0.98
N MET A 55 2.78 -0.39 0.32
CA MET A 55 3.54 0.22 1.42
C MET A 55 4.51 -0.77 2.08
N THR A 56 4.39 -2.07 1.77
CA THR A 56 5.18 -3.17 2.34
C THR A 56 6.57 -3.27 1.73
#